data_AF-A0A3M1YLH8-F1
#
_entry.id   AF-A0A3M1YLH8-F1
#
_cell.length_a   1.000
_cell.length_b   1.000
_cell.length_c   1.000
_cell.angle_alpha   90.00
_cell.angle_beta   90.00
_cell.angle_gamma   90.00
#
_symmetry.space_group_name_H-M   'P 1'
#
loop_
_entity.id
_entity.type
_entity.pdbx_description
1 polymer ?
#
loop_
_entity_poly.entity_id
_entity_poly.type
_entity_poly.pdbx_seq_one_letter_code
_entity_poly.pdbx_strand_id
1 'polypeptide(L)'
;NSDISGLAVLLSGAGSYYEREQLDRSALTDSAFLDWMRPIFDAVPNFQSLGGNVAQGFARGPSTAEIGILPEAQWLLQLNGILSNETVVFHYPRYNFVLDFPLAVWADPTAPLSDDERAAVAAFGEYLRTSAQGRVTAYGLRPAEGEPQTGDALFGAALPYGIALEPDYGIAVQAPQRQTAETLIQQFR
;
A
#
# COMPACT_ATOMS: atom_id res chain seq x y z
N ASN A 1 13.49 2.37 6.00
CA ASN A 1 12.19 2.12 6.65
C ASN A 1 11.22 3.30 6.59
N SER A 2 11.57 4.44 5.98
CA SER A 2 10.71 5.64 5.88
C SER A 2 9.68 5.61 4.73
N ASP A 3 9.45 4.44 4.14
CA ASP A 3 8.57 4.26 3.00
C ASP A 3 7.21 3.70 3.46
N ILE A 4 6.18 3.92 2.65
CA ILE A 4 4.77 3.57 2.92
C ILE A 4 4.59 2.10 3.31
N SER A 5 5.43 1.22 2.75
CA SER A 5 5.47 -0.22 3.03
C SER A 5 5.95 -0.53 4.44
N GLY A 6 6.96 0.17 4.94
CA GLY A 6 7.45 0.00 6.32
C GLY A 6 6.41 0.44 7.34
N LEU A 7 5.70 1.53 7.05
CA LEU A 7 4.57 1.97 7.84
C LEU A 7 3.41 0.97 7.79
N ALA A 8 3.09 0.43 6.61
CA ALA A 8 2.05 -0.58 6.44
C ALA A 8 2.33 -1.84 7.27
N VAL A 9 3.58 -2.33 7.27
CA VAL A 9 4.02 -3.45 8.12
C VAL A 9 3.82 -3.14 9.59
N LEU A 10 4.27 -1.97 10.05
CA LEU A 10 4.17 -1.58 11.45
C LEU A 10 2.70 -1.47 11.91
N LEU A 11 1.86 -0.81 11.13
CA LEU A 11 0.45 -0.59 11.46
C LEU A 11 -0.36 -1.89 11.39
N SER A 12 -0.16 -2.71 10.35
CA SER A 12 -0.84 -4.01 10.21
C SER A 12 -0.40 -4.97 11.31
N GLY A 13 0.89 -4.97 11.66
CA GLY A 13 1.46 -5.76 12.74
C GLY A 13 0.91 -5.35 14.10
N ALA A 14 0.86 -4.05 14.41
CA ALA A 14 0.28 -3.54 15.64
C ALA A 14 -1.23 -3.83 15.73
N GLY A 15 -1.98 -3.64 14.65
CA GLY A 15 -3.41 -3.99 14.62
C GLY A 15 -3.63 -5.47 14.92
N SER A 16 -2.77 -6.34 14.39
CA SER A 16 -2.81 -7.78 14.65
C SER A 16 -2.40 -8.14 16.08
N TYR A 17 -1.36 -7.52 16.63
CA TYR A 17 -0.85 -7.81 17.98
C TYR A 17 -1.85 -7.38 19.08
N TYR A 18 -2.49 -6.22 18.91
CA TYR A 18 -3.47 -5.69 19.86
C TYR A 18 -4.92 -6.03 19.53
N GLU A 19 -5.14 -6.72 18.40
CA GLU A 19 -6.46 -7.08 17.88
C GLU A 19 -7.42 -5.87 17.76
N ARG A 20 -6.93 -4.72 17.32
CA ARG A 20 -7.71 -3.48 17.21
C ARG A 20 -7.31 -2.58 16.05
N GLU A 21 -8.28 -1.85 15.51
CA GLU A 21 -8.09 -0.93 14.37
C GLU A 21 -7.48 0.42 14.78
N GLN A 22 -7.79 0.90 15.99
CA GLN A 22 -7.37 2.19 16.50
C GLN A 22 -6.05 2.03 17.23
N LEU A 23 -5.00 2.59 16.62
CA LEU A 23 -3.66 2.57 17.18
C LEU A 23 -3.28 3.97 17.64
N ASP A 24 -2.82 4.05 18.87
CA ASP A 24 -2.29 5.25 19.47
C ASP A 24 -0.77 5.17 19.59
N ARG A 25 -0.17 6.26 20.07
CA ARG A 25 1.27 6.29 20.30
C ARG A 25 1.73 5.19 21.25
N SER A 26 0.95 4.93 22.31
CA SER A 26 1.33 3.93 23.31
C SER A 26 1.44 2.53 22.71
N ALA A 27 0.52 2.14 21.83
CA ALA A 27 0.56 0.87 21.11
C ALA A 27 1.83 0.71 20.26
N LEU A 28 2.19 1.78 19.53
CA LEU A 28 3.25 1.76 18.54
C LEU A 28 4.65 1.91 19.15
N THR A 29 4.73 2.36 20.40
CA THR A 29 5.98 2.49 21.16
C THR A 29 6.10 1.51 22.33
N ASP A 30 5.15 0.58 22.50
CA ASP A 30 5.24 -0.45 23.53
C ASP A 30 6.43 -1.36 23.27
N SER A 31 7.30 -1.50 24.27
CA SER A 31 8.44 -2.41 24.24
C SER A 31 8.04 -3.85 23.94
N ALA A 32 6.90 -4.34 24.44
CA ALA A 32 6.50 -5.73 24.21
C ALA A 32 6.15 -5.97 22.74
N PHE A 33 5.42 -5.05 22.12
CA PHE A 33 5.15 -5.08 20.69
C PHE A 33 6.42 -4.96 19.85
N LEU A 34 7.31 -4.03 20.20
CA LEU A 34 8.58 -3.85 19.47
C LEU A 34 9.51 -5.06 19.59
N ASP A 35 9.54 -5.71 20.76
CA ASP A 35 10.26 -6.96 20.97
C ASP A 35 9.63 -8.12 20.16
N TRP A 36 8.31 -8.15 20.04
CA TRP A 36 7.59 -9.10 19.18
C TRP A 36 7.89 -8.89 17.69
N MET A 37 8.03 -7.64 17.24
CA MET A 37 8.40 -7.29 15.86
C MET A 37 9.90 -7.45 15.56
N ARG A 38 10.76 -7.52 16.57
CA ARG A 38 12.23 -7.54 16.39
C ARG A 38 12.72 -8.61 15.41
N PRO A 39 12.21 -9.86 15.40
CA PRO A 39 12.62 -10.85 14.41
C PRO A 39 12.39 -10.41 12.96
N ILE A 40 11.30 -9.68 12.68
CA ILE A 40 10.99 -9.16 11.34
C ILE A 40 11.97 -8.05 10.96
N PHE A 41 12.30 -7.15 11.91
CA PHE A 41 13.26 -6.08 11.65
C PHE A 41 14.68 -6.62 11.44
N ASP A 42 15.09 -7.60 12.23
CA ASP A 42 16.42 -8.22 12.17
C ASP A 42 16.58 -9.11 10.91
N ALA A 43 15.47 -9.63 10.37
CA ALA A 43 15.47 -10.43 9.16
C ALA A 43 15.76 -9.63 7.88
N VAL A 44 15.67 -8.29 7.92
CA VAL A 44 15.95 -7.46 6.73
C VAL A 44 17.44 -7.15 6.66
N PRO A 45 18.21 -7.75 5.72
CA PRO A 45 19.67 -7.66 5.74
C PRO A 45 20.19 -6.25 5.43
N ASN A 46 19.49 -5.53 4.55
CA ASN A 46 19.79 -4.14 4.22
C ASN A 46 18.62 -3.45 3.49
N PHE A 47 17.92 -2.53 4.17
CA PHE A 47 16.85 -1.71 3.56
C PHE A 47 17.32 -0.82 2.39
N GLN A 48 18.62 -0.52 2.28
CA GLN A 48 19.17 0.26 1.17
C GLN A 48 19.28 -0.57 -0.12
N SER A 49 19.38 -1.90 -0.01
CA SER A 49 19.55 -2.81 -1.16
C SER A 49 18.22 -3.21 -1.82
N LEU A 50 17.09 -3.06 -1.11
CA LEU A 50 15.75 -3.40 -1.59
C LEU A 50 15.16 -2.35 -2.55
N GLY A 51 15.80 -1.17 -2.66
CA GLY A 51 15.35 -0.07 -3.52
C GLY A 51 14.04 0.59 -3.05
N GLY A 52 13.52 1.53 -3.85
CA GLY A 52 12.25 2.22 -3.55
C GLY A 52 10.98 1.44 -3.94
N ASN A 53 11.13 0.25 -4.53
CA ASN A 53 10.03 -0.66 -4.85
C ASN A 53 10.54 -2.11 -4.68
N VAL A 54 10.15 -2.72 -3.56
CA VAL A 54 10.61 -4.07 -3.18
C VAL A 54 10.14 -5.12 -4.18
N ALA A 55 8.93 -5.00 -4.73
CA ALA A 55 8.41 -5.92 -5.75
C ALA A 55 9.26 -5.91 -7.03
N GLN A 56 9.80 -4.74 -7.41
CA GLN A 56 10.72 -4.65 -8.53
C GLN A 56 12.07 -5.33 -8.21
N GLY A 57 12.51 -5.30 -6.95
CA GLY A 57 13.67 -6.07 -6.50
C GLY A 57 13.48 -7.57 -6.72
N PHE A 58 12.34 -8.11 -6.30
CA PHE A 58 12.00 -9.54 -6.44
C PHE A 58 11.87 -9.96 -7.91
N ALA A 59 11.48 -9.03 -8.79
CA ALA A 59 11.41 -9.30 -10.21
C ALA A 59 12.79 -9.39 -10.91
N ARG A 60 13.87 -8.87 -10.31
CA ARG A 60 15.20 -8.79 -10.95
C ARG A 60 16.12 -9.97 -10.66
N GLY A 61 15.80 -10.80 -9.67
CA GLY A 61 16.59 -11.97 -9.29
C GLY A 61 16.03 -12.65 -8.05
N PRO A 62 16.72 -13.67 -7.51
CA PRO A 62 16.31 -14.33 -6.28
C PRO A 62 16.11 -13.31 -5.15
N SER A 63 15.01 -13.44 -4.44
CA SER A 63 14.65 -12.60 -3.32
C SER A 63 15.62 -12.82 -2.17
N THR A 64 15.91 -11.73 -1.45
CA THR A 64 16.59 -11.75 -0.16
C THR A 64 15.62 -11.62 1.01
N ALA A 65 14.31 -11.61 0.74
CA ALA A 65 13.24 -11.48 1.72
C ALA A 65 12.15 -12.53 1.50
N GLU A 66 11.65 -13.10 2.59
CA GLU A 66 10.70 -14.22 2.59
C GLU A 66 9.25 -13.76 2.68
N ILE A 67 9.02 -12.54 3.18
CA ILE A 67 7.70 -11.93 3.34
C ILE A 67 7.73 -10.45 2.98
N GLY A 68 6.60 -9.90 2.54
CA GLY A 68 6.47 -8.47 2.24
C GLY A 68 5.02 -8.00 2.27
N ILE A 69 4.81 -6.77 2.75
CA ILE A 69 3.53 -6.05 2.65
C ILE A 69 3.80 -4.81 1.80
N LEU A 70 3.17 -4.75 0.63
CA LEU A 70 3.27 -3.67 -0.35
C LEU A 70 1.88 -3.36 -0.89
N PRO A 71 1.68 -2.19 -1.52
CA PRO A 71 0.47 -1.93 -2.31
C PRO A 71 0.28 -3.02 -3.38
N GLU A 72 -0.95 -3.55 -3.49
CA GLU A 72 -1.31 -4.64 -4.41
C GLU A 72 -0.85 -4.37 -5.86
N ALA A 73 -1.01 -3.13 -6.33
CA ALA A 73 -0.57 -2.70 -7.65
C ALA A 73 0.91 -2.98 -7.92
N GLN A 74 1.79 -2.84 -6.91
CA GLN A 74 3.22 -3.11 -7.09
C GLN A 74 3.48 -4.59 -7.33
N TRP A 75 2.78 -5.48 -6.63
CA TRP A 75 2.87 -6.92 -6.87
C TRP A 75 2.39 -7.27 -8.27
N LEU A 76 1.20 -6.80 -8.64
CA LEU A 76 0.57 -7.09 -9.92
C LEU A 76 1.42 -6.65 -11.11
N LEU A 77 1.97 -5.43 -11.06
CA LEU A 77 2.81 -4.89 -12.14
C LEU A 77 4.13 -5.65 -12.30
N GLN A 78 4.61 -6.32 -11.26
CA GLN A 78 5.89 -7.05 -11.27
C GLN A 78 5.72 -8.58 -11.29
N LEU A 79 4.48 -9.08 -11.28
CA LEU A 79 4.16 -10.49 -11.08
C LEU A 79 4.93 -11.42 -12.02
N ASN A 80 4.95 -11.13 -13.32
CA ASN A 80 5.66 -11.97 -14.30
C ASN A 80 7.17 -12.05 -14.02
N GLY A 81 7.78 -10.94 -13.58
CA GLY A 81 9.20 -10.93 -13.22
C GLY A 81 9.44 -11.75 -11.96
N ILE A 82 8.58 -11.61 -10.94
CA ILE A 82 8.67 -12.37 -9.69
C ILE A 82 8.55 -13.87 -9.97
N LEU A 83 7.54 -14.28 -10.72
CA LEU A 83 7.28 -15.69 -11.05
C LEU A 83 8.36 -16.34 -11.91
N SER A 84 9.19 -15.54 -12.60
CA SER A 84 10.34 -16.05 -13.34
C SER A 84 11.50 -16.46 -12.42
N ASN A 85 11.53 -15.95 -11.19
CA ASN A 85 12.60 -16.21 -10.22
C ASN A 85 12.11 -17.15 -9.11
N GLU A 86 10.88 -16.98 -8.62
CA GLU A 86 10.39 -17.61 -7.39
C GLU A 86 8.89 -17.94 -7.43
N THR A 87 8.47 -18.84 -6.54
CA THR A 87 7.04 -19.06 -6.26
C THR A 87 6.59 -18.09 -5.18
N VAL A 88 5.48 -17.40 -5.42
CA VAL A 88 4.87 -16.47 -4.46
C VAL A 88 3.44 -16.89 -4.15
N VAL A 89 3.01 -16.65 -2.91
CA VAL A 89 1.61 -16.77 -2.48
C VAL A 89 1.21 -15.46 -1.80
N PHE A 90 0.07 -14.92 -2.20
CA PHE A 90 -0.51 -13.70 -1.67
C PHE A 90 -1.60 -14.02 -0.66
N HIS A 91 -1.60 -13.26 0.43
CA HIS A 91 -2.62 -13.28 1.47
C HIS A 91 -2.93 -11.85 1.89
N TYR A 92 -4.20 -11.57 2.17
CA TYR A 92 -4.64 -10.28 2.69
C TYR A 92 -4.64 -10.34 4.22
N PRO A 93 -3.91 -9.46 4.93
CA PRO A 93 -3.94 -9.45 6.37
C PRO A 93 -5.32 -9.05 6.91
N ARG A 94 -5.64 -9.49 8.13
CA ARG A 94 -6.90 -9.10 8.79
C ARG A 94 -6.93 -7.60 9.10
N TYR A 95 -5.80 -7.01 9.46
CA TYR A 95 -5.66 -5.59 9.71
C TYR A 95 -4.89 -4.96 8.55
N ASN A 96 -5.59 -4.20 7.72
CA ASN A 96 -5.08 -3.69 6.44
C ASN A 96 -4.74 -2.20 6.53
N PHE A 97 -3.61 -1.83 5.93
CA PHE A 97 -3.30 -0.43 5.68
C PHE A 97 -3.79 -0.04 4.29
N VAL A 98 -4.86 0.77 4.25
CA VAL A 98 -5.51 1.21 3.01
C VAL A 98 -4.93 2.53 2.54
N LEU A 99 -4.68 2.66 1.23
CA LEU A 99 -4.17 3.87 0.59
C LEU A 99 -5.24 4.52 -0.27
N ASP A 100 -5.61 5.74 0.08
CA ASP A 100 -6.52 6.57 -0.70
C ASP A 100 -5.77 7.64 -1.50
N PHE A 101 -6.34 8.03 -2.65
CA PHE A 101 -5.75 9.01 -3.57
C PHE A 101 -6.73 10.15 -3.88
N PRO A 102 -7.02 11.05 -2.91
CA PRO A 102 -7.94 12.16 -3.14
C PRO A 102 -7.35 13.21 -4.09
N LEU A 103 -8.19 13.75 -4.98
CA LEU A 103 -7.86 14.96 -5.72
C LEU A 103 -8.01 16.18 -4.79
N ALA A 104 -6.88 16.81 -4.46
CA ALA A 104 -6.88 18.05 -3.70
C ALA A 104 -6.85 19.26 -4.65
N VAL A 105 -7.72 20.24 -4.38
CA VAL A 105 -7.74 21.53 -5.09
C VAL A 105 -7.39 22.62 -4.08
N TRP A 106 -6.32 23.34 -4.33
CA TRP A 106 -5.89 24.44 -3.47
C TRP A 106 -6.42 25.77 -3.99
N ALA A 107 -6.88 26.63 -3.07
CA ALA A 107 -7.23 28.00 -3.38
C ALA A 107 -6.15 28.91 -2.79
N ASP A 108 -5.23 29.38 -3.64
CA ASP A 108 -4.26 30.41 -3.23
C ASP A 108 -4.96 31.78 -3.21
N PRO A 109 -5.03 32.47 -2.06
CA PRO A 109 -5.67 33.78 -1.98
C PRO A 109 -4.90 34.89 -2.72
N THR A 110 -3.61 34.67 -3.02
CA THR A 110 -2.72 35.62 -3.70
C THR A 110 -2.64 35.38 -5.21
N ALA A 111 -3.00 34.18 -5.66
CA ALA A 111 -3.06 33.78 -7.05
C ALA A 111 -4.27 32.84 -7.26
N PRO A 112 -5.51 33.35 -7.17
CA PRO A 112 -6.69 32.51 -7.32
C PRO A 112 -6.73 31.94 -8.74
N LEU A 113 -7.18 30.68 -8.84
CA LEU A 113 -7.45 30.05 -10.13
C LEU A 113 -8.36 30.96 -10.97
N SER A 114 -8.07 31.06 -12.26
CA SER A 114 -9.03 31.61 -13.24
C SER A 114 -10.27 30.73 -13.33
N ASP A 115 -11.33 31.25 -13.95
CA ASP A 115 -12.55 30.48 -14.20
C ASP A 115 -12.27 29.25 -15.08
N ASP A 116 -11.40 29.40 -16.09
CA ASP A 116 -11.01 28.30 -16.99
C ASP A 116 -10.25 27.20 -16.25
N GLU A 117 -9.32 27.55 -15.35
CA GLU A 117 -8.59 26.57 -14.55
C GLU A 117 -9.53 25.84 -13.57
N ARG A 118 -10.48 26.55 -12.95
CA ARG A 118 -11.52 25.91 -12.13
C ARG A 118 -12.34 24.90 -12.94
N ALA A 119 -12.76 25.29 -14.14
CA ALA A 119 -13.54 24.43 -15.03
C ALA A 119 -12.71 23.20 -15.46
N ALA A 120 -11.42 23.38 -15.77
CA ALA A 120 -10.52 22.30 -16.13
C ALA A 120 -10.31 21.30 -14.98
N VAL A 121 -10.11 21.79 -13.75
CA VAL A 121 -9.99 20.95 -12.54
C VAL A 121 -11.26 20.15 -12.29
N ALA A 122 -12.43 20.78 -12.43
CA ALA A 122 -13.71 20.09 -12.30
C ALA A 122 -13.89 18.99 -13.35
N ALA A 123 -13.57 19.29 -14.62
CA ALA A 123 -13.61 18.32 -15.72
C ALA A 123 -12.63 17.15 -15.49
N PHE A 124 -11.43 17.43 -14.97
CA PHE A 124 -10.47 16.39 -14.62
C PHE A 124 -10.96 15.51 -13.46
N GLY A 125 -11.55 16.11 -12.43
CA GLY A 125 -12.18 15.36 -11.34
C GLY A 125 -13.31 14.43 -11.82
N GLU A 126 -14.12 14.89 -12.78
CA GLU A 126 -15.14 14.06 -13.43
C GLU A 126 -14.52 12.90 -14.22
N TYR A 127 -13.48 13.19 -15.01
CA TYR A 127 -12.75 12.17 -15.74
C TYR A 127 -12.18 11.09 -14.80
N LEU A 128 -11.57 11.48 -13.68
CA LEU A 128 -11.02 10.55 -12.68
C LEU A 128 -12.09 9.64 -12.08
N ARG A 129 -13.29 10.16 -11.82
CA ARG A 129 -14.42 9.39 -11.25
C ARG A 129 -15.11 8.46 -12.26
N THR A 130 -14.98 8.75 -13.55
CA THR A 130 -15.71 8.02 -14.60
C THR A 130 -14.76 7.32 -15.57
N SER A 131 -14.35 8.02 -16.62
CA SER A 131 -13.62 7.47 -17.76
C SER A 131 -12.28 6.84 -17.35
N ALA A 132 -11.61 7.36 -16.32
CA ALA A 132 -10.38 6.79 -15.81
C ALA A 132 -10.61 5.41 -15.14
N GLN A 133 -11.75 5.21 -14.47
CA GLN A 133 -12.05 3.98 -13.72
C GLN A 133 -12.06 2.74 -14.61
N GLY A 134 -12.46 2.87 -15.88
CA GLY A 134 -12.41 1.76 -16.84
C GLY A 134 -10.99 1.33 -17.25
N ARG A 135 -9.93 1.97 -16.74
CA ARG A 135 -8.54 1.69 -17.10
C ARG A 135 -7.64 1.38 -15.91
N VAL A 136 -8.10 1.61 -14.68
CA VAL A 136 -7.24 1.50 -13.49
C VAL A 136 -6.75 0.07 -13.24
N THR A 137 -7.51 -0.94 -13.65
CA THR A 137 -7.14 -2.35 -13.52
C THR A 137 -5.91 -2.72 -14.34
N ALA A 138 -5.67 -2.03 -15.46
CA ALA A 138 -4.45 -2.18 -16.27
C ALA A 138 -3.19 -1.67 -15.54
N TYR A 139 -3.36 -0.90 -14.47
CA TYR A 139 -2.29 -0.40 -13.61
C TYR A 139 -2.26 -1.09 -12.24
N GLY A 140 -3.01 -2.19 -12.07
CA GLY A 140 -3.08 -2.96 -10.83
C GLY A 140 -3.85 -2.28 -9.71
N LEU A 141 -4.63 -1.24 -10.04
CA LEU A 141 -5.50 -0.54 -9.11
C LEU A 141 -6.93 -1.09 -9.20
N ARG A 142 -7.63 -1.10 -8.07
CA ARG A 142 -9.06 -1.40 -8.04
C ARG A 142 -9.88 -0.17 -8.45
N PRO A 143 -10.97 -0.35 -9.22
CA PRO A 143 -11.92 0.73 -9.44
C PRO A 143 -12.49 1.27 -8.13
N ALA A 144 -12.87 2.55 -8.11
CA ALA A 144 -13.53 3.17 -6.97
C ALA A 144 -14.92 2.56 -6.70
N GLU A 145 -15.56 2.01 -7.74
CA GLU A 145 -16.83 1.31 -7.64
C GLU A 145 -16.73 -0.06 -8.31
N GLY A 146 -17.11 -1.11 -7.57
CA GLY A 146 -17.07 -2.50 -8.03
C GLY A 146 -15.69 -3.15 -7.88
N GLU A 147 -15.58 -4.37 -8.41
CA GLU A 147 -14.38 -5.20 -8.29
C GLU A 147 -13.76 -5.52 -9.65
N PRO A 148 -12.44 -5.73 -9.71
CA PRO A 148 -11.78 -6.30 -10.88
C PRO A 148 -12.44 -7.63 -11.29
N GLN A 149 -12.44 -7.88 -12.58
CA GLN A 149 -13.02 -9.08 -13.19
C GLN A 149 -11.90 -10.04 -13.62
N THR A 150 -12.24 -11.30 -13.87
CA THR A 150 -11.26 -12.29 -14.35
C THR A 150 -10.60 -11.87 -15.68
N GLY A 151 -11.30 -11.08 -16.49
CA GLY A 151 -10.76 -10.53 -17.75
C GLY A 151 -9.73 -9.40 -17.56
N ASP A 152 -9.62 -8.82 -16.36
CA ASP A 152 -8.59 -7.82 -16.07
C ASP A 152 -7.24 -8.50 -15.96
N ALA A 153 -6.41 -8.36 -16.98
CA ALA A 153 -5.23 -9.19 -17.20
C ALA A 153 -4.30 -9.33 -15.97
N LEU A 154 -4.06 -8.24 -15.24
CA LEU A 154 -3.20 -8.26 -14.05
C LEU A 154 -3.82 -9.05 -12.90
N PHE A 155 -5.09 -8.82 -12.59
CA PHE A 155 -5.80 -9.52 -11.51
C PHE A 155 -6.07 -10.98 -11.87
N GLY A 156 -6.54 -11.24 -13.09
CA GLY A 156 -6.80 -12.58 -13.60
C GLY A 156 -5.54 -13.47 -13.60
N ALA A 157 -4.39 -12.92 -14.00
CA ALA A 157 -3.12 -13.65 -13.94
C ALA A 157 -2.65 -13.95 -12.51
N ALA A 158 -3.07 -13.15 -11.54
CA ALA A 158 -2.65 -13.27 -10.15
C ALA A 158 -3.54 -14.20 -9.29
N LEU A 159 -4.75 -14.54 -9.77
CA LEU A 159 -5.70 -15.42 -9.09
C LEU A 159 -5.09 -16.74 -8.59
N PRO A 160 -4.30 -17.49 -9.40
CA PRO A 160 -3.73 -18.76 -8.96
C PRO A 160 -2.74 -18.62 -7.78
N TYR A 161 -2.26 -17.41 -7.54
CA TYR A 161 -1.27 -17.10 -6.51
C TYR A 161 -1.91 -16.46 -5.27
N GLY A 162 -3.23 -16.34 -5.21
CA GLY A 162 -3.95 -15.87 -4.01
C GLY A 162 -4.42 -14.41 -4.04
N ILE A 163 -4.18 -13.66 -5.13
CA ILE A 163 -4.90 -12.38 -5.33
C ILE A 163 -6.38 -12.70 -5.52
N ALA A 164 -7.24 -12.00 -4.79
CA ALA A 164 -8.68 -12.17 -4.87
C ALA A 164 -9.31 -11.04 -5.69
N LEU A 165 -10.28 -11.36 -6.53
CA LEU A 165 -11.09 -10.34 -7.20
C LEU A 165 -11.94 -9.57 -6.19
N GLU A 166 -12.50 -10.28 -5.22
CA GLU A 166 -13.26 -9.71 -4.09
C GLU A 166 -12.60 -10.23 -2.79
N PRO A 167 -11.56 -9.53 -2.29
CA PRO A 167 -10.88 -9.93 -1.07
C PRO A 167 -11.75 -9.69 0.17
N ASP A 168 -11.46 -10.41 1.26
CA ASP A 168 -11.85 -9.92 2.57
C ASP A 168 -11.02 -8.65 2.86
N TYR A 169 -11.69 -7.49 2.79
CA TYR A 169 -11.08 -6.19 3.06
C TYR A 169 -10.60 -6.04 4.51
N GLY A 170 -10.98 -6.97 5.38
CA GLY A 170 -10.55 -7.00 6.77
C GLY A 170 -10.95 -5.73 7.51
N ILE A 171 -10.06 -5.29 8.40
CA ILE A 171 -10.24 -4.15 9.27
C ILE A 171 -9.19 -3.11 8.88
N ALA A 172 -9.63 -1.96 8.38
CA ALA A 172 -8.73 -0.87 8.03
C ALA A 172 -8.09 -0.27 9.29
N VAL A 173 -6.76 -0.31 9.36
CA VAL A 173 -6.02 0.32 10.46
C VAL A 173 -6.08 1.83 10.28
N GLN A 174 -6.48 2.54 11.34
CA GLN A 174 -6.51 4.00 11.29
C GLN A 174 -5.10 4.56 11.36
N ALA A 175 -4.77 5.44 10.41
CA ALA A 175 -3.49 6.13 10.43
C ALA A 175 -3.34 6.91 11.75
N PRO A 176 -2.21 6.77 12.47
CA PRO A 176 -1.99 7.49 13.71
C PRO A 176 -1.88 8.99 13.43
N GLN A 177 -2.13 9.80 14.46
CA GLN A 177 -1.95 11.25 14.36
C GLN A 177 -0.53 11.59 13.84
N ARG A 178 -0.42 12.65 13.02
CA ARG A 178 0.83 13.08 12.38
C ARG A 178 2.05 13.05 13.31
N GLN A 179 1.91 13.59 14.52
CA GLN A 179 3.01 13.66 15.48
C GLN A 179 3.50 12.27 15.92
N THR A 180 2.59 11.31 16.01
CA THR A 180 2.90 9.90 16.30
C THR A 180 3.61 9.27 15.10
N ALA A 181 3.11 9.49 13.88
CA ALA A 181 3.77 9.01 12.66
C ALA A 181 5.20 9.57 12.51
N GLU A 182 5.41 10.86 12.74
CA GLU A 182 6.74 11.50 12.69
C GLU A 182 7.70 10.92 13.73
N THR A 183 7.21 10.65 14.94
CA THR A 183 8.02 10.01 16.01
C THR A 183 8.47 8.62 15.59
N LEU A 184 7.58 7.82 15.00
CA LEU A 184 7.91 6.46 14.54
C LEU A 184 8.93 6.49 13.40
N ILE A 185 8.75 7.39 12.42
CA ILE A 185 9.70 7.55 11.32
C ILE A 185 11.10 7.92 11.84
N GLN A 186 11.20 8.78 12.86
CA GLN A 186 12.50 9.12 13.46
C GLN A 186 13.14 7.96 14.21
N GLN A 187 12.34 7.10 14.84
CA GLN A 187 12.82 5.94 15.59
C GLN A 187 13.39 4.84 14.69
N PHE A 188 12.87 4.69 13.47
CA PHE A 188 13.31 3.67 12.49
C PHE A 188 14.23 4.23 11.37
N ARG A 189 14.83 5.41 11.60
CA ARG A 189 15.88 5.99 10.74
C ARG A 189 17.27 5.49 11.12
#